data_AF-A0A383AVQ3-F1
#
_entry.id   AF-A0A383AVQ3-F1
#
_cell.length_a   1.000
_cell.length_b   1.000
_cell.length_c   1.000
_cell.angle_alpha   90.00
_cell.angle_beta   90.00
_cell.angle_gamma   90.00
#
_symmetry.space_group_name_H-M   'P 1'
#
loop_
_entity.id
_entity.type
_entity.pdbx_description
1 polymer ?
#
loop_
_entity_poly.entity_id
_entity_poly.type
_entity_poly.pdbx_seq_one_letter_code
_entity_poly.pdbx_strand_id
1 'polypeptide(L)' 'MTHGIVTAPQPEAVEVGSLILRDGGNAVDAAISSALVQTVVDPMMCGIAGFGSLQLYMPEKNF' A
#
# COMPACT_ATOMS: atom_id res chain seq x y z
N MET A 1 -1.99 -13.94 -15.56
CA MET A 1 -1.93 -14.55 -14.21
C MET A 1 -2.14 -13.45 -13.18
N THR A 2 -2.76 -13.73 -12.04
CA THR A 2 -3.00 -12.75 -10.97
C THR A 2 -1.70 -12.60 -10.17
N HIS A 3 -1.06 -11.42 -10.23
CA HIS A 3 0.30 -11.20 -9.68
C HIS A 3 0.33 -10.52 -8.29
N GLY A 4 -0.82 -10.31 -7.66
CA GLY A 4 -0.91 -9.71 -6.33
C GLY A 4 -2.33 -9.25 -6.00
N ILE A 5 -2.55 -8.82 -4.76
CA ILE A 5 -3.81 -8.28 -4.26
C ILE A 5 -3.53 -7.07 -3.37
N VAL A 6 -4.38 -6.04 -3.48
CA VAL A 6 -4.33 -4.83 -2.64
C VAL A 6 -5.69 -4.65 -2.00
N THR A 7 -5.72 -4.32 -0.72
CA THR A 7 -6.94 -3.96 0.01
C THR A 7 -6.66 -2.70 0.84
N ALA A 8 -7.61 -1.77 0.85
CA ALA A 8 -7.51 -0.51 1.57
C ALA A 8 -8.93 0.04 1.86
N PRO A 9 -9.08 0.92 2.88
CA PRO A 9 -10.35 1.55 3.22
C PRO A 9 -11.07 2.29 2.07
N GLN A 10 -10.32 3.00 1.23
CA GLN A 10 -10.86 3.81 0.13
C GLN A 10 -10.47 3.20 -1.22
N PRO A 11 -11.37 3.25 -2.23
CA PRO A 11 -11.17 2.62 -3.52
C PRO A 11 -9.98 3.21 -4.30
N GLU A 12 -9.72 4.52 -4.21
CA GLU A 12 -8.60 5.18 -4.88
C GLU A 12 -7.24 4.67 -4.36
N ALA A 13 -7.16 4.36 -3.07
CA ALA A 13 -5.97 3.75 -2.48
C ALA A 13 -5.76 2.32 -2.98
N VAL A 14 -6.84 1.54 -3.17
CA VAL A 14 -6.75 0.21 -3.80
C VAL A 14 -6.31 0.32 -5.25
N GLU A 15 -6.88 1.25 -6.00
CA GLU A 15 -6.58 1.47 -7.41
C GLU A 15 -5.10 1.81 -7.62
N VAL A 16 -4.58 2.79 -6.88
CA VAL A 16 -3.16 3.18 -7.03
C VAL A 16 -2.22 2.03 -6.67
N GLY A 17 -2.49 1.28 -5.59
CA GLY A 17 -1.65 0.14 -5.22
C GLY A 17 -1.68 -0.97 -6.26
N SER A 18 -2.86 -1.24 -6.84
CA SER A 18 -3.02 -2.21 -7.93
C SER A 18 -2.26 -1.79 -9.19
N LEU A 19 -2.29 -0.49 -9.55
CA LEU A 19 -1.50 0.06 -10.65
C LEU A 19 0.01 -0.12 -10.40
N ILE A 20 0.49 0.18 -9.19
CA ILE A 20 1.90 0.03 -8.84
C ILE A 20 2.37 -1.43 -8.93
N LEU A 21 1.58 -2.39 -8.45
CA LEU A 21 1.89 -3.82 -8.63
C LEU A 21 1.93 -4.20 -10.12
N ARG A 22 0.97 -3.70 -10.90
CA ARG A 22 0.90 -3.98 -12.34
C ARG A 22 2.12 -3.42 -13.08
N ASP A 23 2.63 -2.28 -12.64
CA ASP A 23 3.77 -1.60 -13.24
C ASP A 23 5.12 -2.17 -12.76
N GLY A 24 5.11 -3.29 -12.02
CA GLY A 24 6.29 -4.03 -11.58
C GLY A 24 6.81 -3.64 -10.20
N GLY A 25 6.09 -2.81 -9.46
CA GLY A 25 6.38 -2.49 -8.07
C GLY A 25 6.18 -3.70 -7.15
N ASN A 26 6.88 -3.71 -6.02
CA ASN A 26 6.75 -4.76 -5.01
C ASN A 26 5.60 -4.45 -4.01
N ALA A 27 5.38 -5.35 -3.04
CA ALA A 27 4.33 -5.19 -2.03
C ALA A 27 4.50 -3.95 -1.14
N VAL A 28 5.74 -3.52 -0.86
CA VAL A 28 6.03 -2.30 -0.09
C VAL A 28 5.71 -1.06 -0.92
N ASP A 29 6.12 -1.03 -2.19
CA ASP A 29 5.81 0.10 -3.09
C ASP A 29 4.30 0.32 -3.18
N ALA A 30 3.55 -0.77 -3.40
CA ALA A 30 2.09 -0.75 -3.44
C ALA A 30 1.46 -0.31 -2.11
N ALA A 31 1.99 -0.75 -0.97
CA ALA A 31 1.50 -0.34 0.35
C ALA A 31 1.74 1.16 0.60
N ILE A 32 2.92 1.67 0.28
CA ILE A 32 3.27 3.09 0.48
C ILE A 32 2.48 3.99 -0.46
N SER A 33 2.33 3.64 -1.75
CA SER A 33 1.49 4.42 -2.67
C SER A 33 0.03 4.46 -2.19
N SER A 34 -0.49 3.33 -1.72
CA SER A 34 -1.85 3.24 -1.17
C SER A 34 -2.00 4.14 0.06
N ALA A 35 -1.03 4.14 0.99
CA ALA A 35 -1.06 4.97 2.18
C ALA A 35 -0.95 6.49 1.86
N LEU A 36 -0.16 6.87 0.86
CA LEU A 36 -0.06 8.26 0.43
C LEU A 36 -1.35 8.76 -0.23
N VAL A 37 -2.00 7.94 -1.06
CA VAL A 37 -3.33 8.27 -1.59
C VAL A 37 -4.37 8.29 -0.47
N GLN A 38 -4.30 7.35 0.47
CA GLN A 38 -5.16 7.32 1.66
C GLN A 38 -5.07 8.61 2.48
N THR A 39 -3.88 9.20 2.59
CA THR A 39 -3.69 10.50 3.24
C THR A 39 -4.52 11.61 2.57
N VAL A 40 -4.72 11.53 1.26
CA VAL A 40 -5.51 12.51 0.50
C VAL A 40 -7.01 12.24 0.63
N VAL A 41 -7.43 10.98 0.50
CA VAL A 41 -8.86 10.62 0.42
C VAL A 41 -9.51 10.34 1.78
N ASP A 42 -8.72 9.99 2.80
CA ASP A 42 -9.16 9.77 4.19
C ASP A 42 -8.20 10.43 5.20
N PRO A 43 -8.10 11.76 5.21
CA PRO A 43 -7.13 12.51 6.04
C PRO A 43 -7.43 12.45 7.54
N MET A 44 -8.65 12.07 7.95
CA MET A 44 -8.97 11.90 9.37
C MET A 44 -8.33 10.65 9.94
N MET A 45 -8.13 9.61 9.13
CA MET A 45 -7.57 8.33 9.55
C MET A 45 -6.11 8.15 9.16
N CYS A 46 -5.65 8.76 8.07
CA CYS A 46 -4.29 8.60 7.54
C CYS A 46 -3.60 9.96 7.32
N GLY A 47 -2.31 10.05 7.67
CA GLY A 47 -1.56 11.29 7.45
C GLY A 47 -0.06 11.20 7.70
N ILE A 48 0.70 12.06 7.02
CA ILE A 48 2.18 12.11 7.08
C ILE A 48 2.75 12.58 8.43
N ALA A 49 1.96 13.33 9.20
CA ALA A 49 2.35 13.88 10.50
C ALA A 49 1.87 13.00 11.68
N GLY A 50 1.24 11.87 11.39
CA GLY A 50 0.77 10.91 12.39
C GLY A 50 1.81 9.85 12.71
N PHE A 51 1.32 8.63 12.95
CA PHE A 51 2.14 7.44 13.18
C PHE A 51 1.63 6.29 12.30
N GLY A 52 2.56 5.47 11.82
CA GLY A 52 2.26 4.25 11.07
C GLY A 52 3.19 3.13 11.49
N SER A 53 2.70 1.88 11.37
CA SER A 53 3.50 0.68 11.54
C SER A 53 3.25 -0.25 10.37
N LEU A 54 4.30 -0.91 9.87
CA LEU A 54 4.21 -1.86 8.78
C LEU A 54 4.65 -3.23 9.28
N GLN A 55 3.77 -4.22 9.15
CA GLN A 55 4.14 -5.62 9.28
C GLN A 55 4.53 -6.13 7.90
N LEU A 56 5.80 -6.49 7.75
CA LEU A 56 6.37 -6.93 6.49
C LEU A 56 6.91 -8.35 6.63
N TYR A 57 6.45 -9.25 5.76
CA TYR A 57 7.05 -10.56 5.58
C TYR A 57 7.97 -10.54 4.35
N MET A 58 9.20 -11.02 4.53
CA MET A 58 10.18 -11.14 3.45
C MET A 58 10.47 -12.62 3.21
N PRO A 59 9.87 -13.26 2.19
CA PRO A 59 9.98 -14.71 1.99
C PRO A 59 11.41 -15.20 1.76
N GLU A 60 12.28 -14.34 1.22
CA GLU A 60 13.68 -14.66 0.95
C GLU A 60 14.61 -14.48 2.15
N LYS A 61 14.10 -13.93 3.27
CA LYS A 61 14.89 -13.71 4.47
C LYS A 61 14.39 -14.60 5.61
N ASN A 62 15.24 -15.54 6.03
CA ASN A 62 15.04 -16.30 7.27
C ASN A 62 15.51 -15.46 8.46
N PHE A 63 14.56 -14.86 9.17
CA PHE A 63 14.78 -14.22 10.46
C PHE A 63 14.21 -15.08 11.59
#